data_AF-A0A965B0F9-F1
#
_entry.id   AF-A0A965B0F9-F1
#
_cell.length_a   1.000
_cell.length_b   1.000
_cell.length_c   1.000
_cell.angle_alpha   90.00
_cell.angle_beta   90.00
_cell.angle_gamma   90.00
#
_symmetry.space_group_name_H-M   'P 1'
#
loop_
_entity.id
_entity.type
_entity.pdbx_description
1 polymer ?
#
loop_
_entity_poly.entity_id
_entity_poly.type
_entity_poly.pdbx_seq_one_letter_code
_entity_poly.pdbx_strand_id
1 'polypeptide(L)'
;MELPIYELKINDALTDDAEVSFVALVDLPAIKKDFLAFNEQFINPSKGEHETDFIPRCVKYVIDEGKDSQQAVAICKSIWSEHFAGEKVSIDYDDTLSTSRGKDLAKRLIAEGKAVYIISARQDKEGMLSIAKDLGIAESKVYATGSNKAKVEKIKELGITKHYDNNADVVKELGSIGSKFSDKIGFQVISEDEHIISGPLMLADMPIYRDNQKFGPHYVTFSADTIKQIAIKFAKKKYQNNVNLMHDPTMIVEGCTMFESFIVDKNRGIMPMKGFEDVNDGSWFGSFYVENPEVWDNIKNGALKGFSVEGLFDYEEPVKSLTYEEQALKNIFELLNTII
;
A
#
# COMPACT_ATOMS: atom_id res chain seq x y z
N MET A 1 -38.96 4.21 -0.45
CA MET A 1 -39.15 2.76 -0.26
C MET A 1 -37.80 2.24 0.21
N GLU A 2 -37.75 1.57 1.36
CA GLU A 2 -36.50 0.93 1.82
C GLU A 2 -36.19 -0.25 0.91
N LEU A 3 -34.95 -0.36 0.45
CA LEU A 3 -34.51 -1.50 -0.36
C LEU A 3 -34.31 -2.72 0.54
N PRO A 4 -34.66 -3.94 0.09
CA PRO A 4 -34.44 -5.15 0.87
C PRO A 4 -32.95 -5.40 1.11
N ILE A 5 -32.63 -6.00 2.26
CA ILE A 5 -31.27 -6.43 2.62
C ILE A 5 -31.24 -7.96 2.66
N TYR A 6 -30.38 -8.57 1.85
CA TYR A 6 -30.17 -10.01 1.82
C TYR A 6 -28.89 -10.38 2.59
N GLU A 7 -28.95 -11.38 3.46
CA GLU A 7 -27.72 -11.93 4.04
C GLU A 7 -27.11 -12.91 3.03
N LEU A 8 -25.82 -12.72 2.74
CA LEU A 8 -25.06 -13.65 1.92
C LEU A 8 -24.39 -14.67 2.82
N LYS A 9 -24.50 -15.96 2.48
CA LYS A 9 -23.92 -17.06 3.24
C LYS A 9 -23.07 -17.98 2.37
N ILE A 10 -22.28 -18.79 3.06
CA ILE A 10 -21.56 -19.93 2.49
C ILE A 10 -21.85 -21.19 3.31
N ASN A 11 -21.60 -22.34 2.72
CA ASN A 11 -21.43 -23.58 3.46
C ASN A 11 -19.93 -23.80 3.76
N ASP A 12 -19.61 -24.12 5.01
CA ASP A 12 -18.23 -24.30 5.47
C ASP A 12 -17.60 -25.63 5.03
N ALA A 13 -18.38 -26.54 4.43
CA ALA A 13 -17.89 -27.75 3.79
C ALA A 13 -16.93 -27.44 2.65
N LEU A 14 -15.77 -28.11 2.62
CA LEU A 14 -14.75 -27.91 1.58
C LEU A 14 -15.19 -28.37 0.17
N THR A 15 -16.22 -29.21 0.10
CA THR A 15 -16.80 -29.74 -1.13
C THR A 15 -17.86 -28.84 -1.75
N ASP A 16 -18.27 -27.79 -1.03
CA ASP A 16 -19.27 -26.84 -1.49
C ASP A 16 -18.62 -25.68 -2.26
N ASP A 17 -19.28 -25.22 -3.33
CA ASP A 17 -18.75 -24.22 -4.26
C ASP A 17 -18.95 -22.76 -3.77
N ALA A 18 -19.78 -22.52 -2.75
CA ALA A 18 -19.94 -21.19 -2.16
C ALA A 18 -18.70 -20.84 -1.31
N GLU A 19 -17.80 -20.05 -1.87
CA GLU A 19 -16.56 -19.64 -1.21
C GLU A 19 -16.00 -18.35 -1.80
N VAL A 20 -15.09 -17.72 -1.06
CA VAL A 20 -14.17 -16.73 -1.61
C VAL A 20 -12.97 -17.48 -2.20
N SER A 21 -12.63 -17.18 -3.44
CA SER A 21 -11.54 -17.84 -4.18
C SER A 21 -10.39 -16.90 -4.52
N PHE A 22 -10.64 -15.58 -4.59
CA PHE A 22 -9.63 -14.56 -4.91
C PHE A 22 -9.80 -13.30 -4.06
N VAL A 23 -8.70 -12.58 -3.89
CA VAL A 23 -8.68 -11.19 -3.42
C VAL A 23 -8.21 -10.31 -4.57
N ALA A 24 -9.07 -9.43 -5.06
CA ALA A 24 -8.74 -8.47 -6.10
C ALA A 24 -8.10 -7.20 -5.50
N LEU A 25 -7.07 -6.68 -6.15
CA LEU A 25 -6.62 -5.29 -5.96
C LEU A 25 -7.44 -4.40 -6.88
N VAL A 26 -8.07 -3.36 -6.31
CA VAL A 26 -9.03 -2.50 -7.03
C VAL A 26 -8.79 -1.02 -6.77
N ASP A 27 -9.25 -0.18 -7.70
CA ASP A 27 -9.25 1.29 -7.58
C ASP A 27 -10.39 1.79 -6.68
N LEU A 28 -11.52 1.09 -6.71
CA LEU A 28 -12.74 1.40 -5.97
C LEU A 28 -13.24 0.15 -5.21
N PRO A 29 -12.82 -0.06 -3.96
CA PRO A 29 -13.27 -1.19 -3.16
C PRO A 29 -14.78 -1.16 -2.93
N ALA A 30 -15.43 -2.33 -2.99
CA ALA A 30 -16.89 -2.44 -2.82
C ALA A 30 -17.37 -1.92 -1.45
N ILE A 31 -16.52 -2.04 -0.43
CA ILE A 31 -16.73 -1.53 0.93
C ILE A 31 -16.30 -0.06 1.10
N LYS A 32 -15.87 0.60 0.02
CA LYS A 32 -15.46 2.02 -0.03
C LYS A 32 -14.42 2.42 1.01
N LYS A 33 -13.59 1.46 1.45
CA LYS A 33 -12.45 1.70 2.33
C LYS A 33 -11.18 1.23 1.62
N ASP A 34 -10.24 2.14 1.49
CA ASP A 34 -8.92 1.87 0.94
C ASP A 34 -8.11 1.01 1.92
N PHE A 35 -7.15 0.21 1.42
CA PHE A 35 -6.15 -0.42 2.27
C PHE A 35 -5.17 0.65 2.78
N LEU A 36 -4.53 0.37 3.91
CA LEU A 36 -3.33 1.05 4.33
C LEU A 36 -2.17 0.40 3.59
N ALA A 37 -1.60 1.07 2.59
CA ALA A 37 -0.21 0.79 2.28
C ALA A 37 0.59 1.32 3.47
N PHE A 38 1.54 0.55 4.01
CA PHE A 38 2.50 1.13 4.95
C PHE A 38 3.12 2.32 4.26
N ASN A 39 2.76 3.49 4.76
CA ASN A 39 3.07 4.70 4.07
C ASN A 39 3.42 5.72 5.14
N GLU A 40 4.69 6.05 5.15
CA GLU A 40 5.19 7.39 4.89
C GLU A 40 4.14 8.50 4.59
N GLN A 41 2.97 8.22 3.99
CA GLN A 41 1.86 9.15 3.72
C GLN A 41 1.20 9.82 4.93
N PHE A 42 1.26 9.31 6.17
CA PHE A 42 0.48 10.01 7.22
C PHE A 42 1.07 11.37 7.61
N ILE A 43 2.38 11.55 7.43
CA ILE A 43 3.06 12.82 7.72
C ILE A 43 3.85 13.36 6.51
N ASN A 44 3.92 12.68 5.37
CA ASN A 44 4.63 13.27 4.24
C ASN A 44 3.75 14.27 3.44
N PRO A 45 4.36 15.32 2.86
CA PRO A 45 3.67 16.24 1.97
C PRO A 45 3.11 15.54 0.73
N SER A 46 1.93 15.97 0.30
CA SER A 46 1.31 15.50 -0.95
C SER A 46 1.83 16.28 -2.15
N LYS A 47 1.82 15.66 -3.34
CA LYS A 47 2.22 16.32 -4.60
C LYS A 47 1.36 17.56 -4.86
N GLY A 48 1.95 18.75 -4.78
CA GLY A 48 1.28 20.03 -4.97
C GLY A 48 0.61 20.61 -3.71
N GLU A 49 0.76 19.99 -2.54
CA GLU A 49 0.40 20.59 -1.25
C GLU A 49 1.28 21.83 -1.00
N HIS A 50 0.77 22.84 -0.30
CA HIS A 50 1.56 23.99 0.14
C HIS A 50 1.96 23.84 1.62
N GLU A 51 3.05 24.49 2.02
CA GLU A 51 3.58 24.41 3.40
C GLU A 51 2.52 24.82 4.41
N THR A 52 1.71 25.82 4.02
CA THR A 52 0.61 26.37 4.81
C THR A 52 -0.50 25.36 5.08
N ASP A 53 -0.66 24.36 4.22
CA ASP A 53 -1.69 23.32 4.34
C ASP A 53 -1.14 22.09 5.07
N PHE A 54 0.13 21.78 4.81
CA PHE A 54 0.83 20.65 5.39
C PHE A 54 1.14 20.82 6.88
N ILE A 55 1.74 21.95 7.27
CA ILE A 55 2.24 22.16 8.64
C ILE A 55 1.12 22.01 9.68
N PRO A 56 -0.09 22.60 9.50
CA PRO A 56 -1.19 22.40 10.46
C PRO A 56 -1.65 20.95 10.58
N ARG A 57 -1.74 20.22 9.46
CA ARG A 57 -2.13 18.80 9.42
C ARG A 57 -1.11 17.93 10.15
N CYS A 58 0.17 18.11 9.84
CA CYS A 58 1.27 17.37 10.47
C CYS A 58 1.37 17.68 11.97
N VAL A 59 1.30 18.95 12.38
CA VAL A 59 1.45 19.34 13.80
C VAL A 59 0.35 18.73 14.64
N LYS A 60 -0.89 18.74 14.15
CA LYS A 60 -2.01 18.09 14.84
C LYS A 60 -1.71 16.61 15.10
N TYR A 61 -1.29 15.88 14.07
CA TYR A 61 -0.94 14.47 14.18
C TYR A 61 0.19 14.22 15.19
N VAL A 62 1.27 14.99 15.12
CA VAL A 62 2.45 14.79 15.98
C VAL A 62 2.15 15.13 17.45
N ILE A 63 1.22 16.05 17.72
CA ILE A 63 0.71 16.31 19.06
C ILE A 63 -0.15 15.14 19.57
N ASP A 64 -1.01 14.57 18.73
CA ASP A 64 -1.84 13.41 19.08
C ASP A 64 -0.98 12.16 19.40
N GLU A 65 0.22 12.07 18.82
CA GLU A 65 1.26 11.07 19.15
C GLU A 65 2.08 11.39 20.42
N GLY A 66 1.70 12.44 21.15
CA GLY A 66 2.25 12.76 22.47
C GLY A 66 3.49 13.67 22.46
N LYS A 67 3.82 14.33 21.34
CA LYS A 67 4.85 15.38 21.32
C LYS A 67 4.27 16.72 21.75
N ASP A 68 5.10 17.55 22.37
CA ASP A 68 4.69 18.92 22.66
C ASP A 68 4.62 19.76 21.37
N SER A 69 3.92 20.90 21.44
CA SER A 69 3.67 21.75 20.29
C SER A 69 4.95 22.26 19.61
N GLN A 70 6.02 22.54 20.37
CA GLN A 70 7.28 23.02 19.77
C GLN A 70 8.01 21.89 19.06
N GLN A 71 8.06 20.70 19.67
CA GLN A 71 8.58 19.49 19.04
C GLN A 71 7.82 19.14 17.77
N ALA A 72 6.48 19.16 17.82
CA ALA A 72 5.63 18.87 16.67
C ALA A 72 5.91 19.81 15.49
N VAL A 73 5.99 21.13 15.75
CA VAL A 73 6.31 22.11 14.71
C VAL A 73 7.71 21.89 14.12
N ALA A 74 8.70 21.61 14.95
CA ALA A 74 10.07 21.37 14.49
C ALA A 74 10.16 20.10 13.60
N ILE A 75 9.53 19.01 14.04
CA ILE A 75 9.44 17.75 13.30
C ILE A 75 8.78 18.00 11.94
N CYS A 76 7.62 18.64 11.92
CA CYS A 76 6.88 18.89 10.69
C CYS A 76 7.63 19.80 9.71
N LYS A 77 8.32 20.84 10.21
CA LYS A 77 9.15 21.69 9.36
C LYS A 77 10.36 20.94 8.79
N SER A 78 10.95 20.00 9.55
CA SER A 78 12.02 19.13 9.04
C SER A 78 11.49 18.27 7.89
N ILE A 79 10.35 17.60 8.10
CA ILE A 79 9.72 16.72 7.11
C ILE A 79 9.37 17.49 5.83
N TRP A 80 8.77 18.67 5.97
CA TRP A 80 8.52 19.56 4.83
C TRP A 80 9.83 19.94 4.12
N SER A 81 10.82 20.42 4.87
CA SER A 81 12.10 20.82 4.29
C SER A 81 12.82 19.67 3.60
N GLU A 82 12.80 18.45 4.14
CA GLU A 82 13.44 17.27 3.57
C GLU A 82 12.73 16.79 2.30
N HIS A 83 11.40 16.78 2.32
CA HIS A 83 10.57 16.40 1.18
C HIS A 83 10.76 17.36 -0.01
N PHE A 84 10.89 18.67 0.24
CA PHE A 84 11.08 19.68 -0.80
C PHE A 84 12.55 20.07 -1.06
N ALA A 85 13.51 19.58 -0.27
CA ALA A 85 14.93 19.77 -0.55
C ALA A 85 15.40 19.01 -1.79
N GLY A 86 14.60 18.05 -2.27
CA GLY A 86 14.94 17.16 -3.39
C GLY A 86 16.07 16.23 -2.98
N GLU A 87 15.81 14.93 -2.98
CA GLU A 87 16.84 13.95 -2.66
C GLU A 87 18.06 14.15 -3.59
N LYS A 88 19.22 14.44 -2.99
CA LYS A 88 20.45 14.67 -3.75
C LYS A 88 21.16 13.34 -3.98
N VAL A 89 21.06 12.86 -5.22
CA VAL A 89 21.68 11.60 -5.63
C VAL A 89 22.85 11.90 -6.53
N SER A 90 23.95 11.15 -6.41
CA SER A 90 25.09 11.27 -7.31
C SER A 90 25.46 9.94 -7.96
N ILE A 91 26.05 10.02 -9.14
CA ILE A 91 26.46 8.86 -9.93
C ILE A 91 27.91 9.09 -10.35
N ASP A 92 28.78 8.10 -10.11
CA ASP A 92 30.13 8.09 -10.68
C ASP A 92 30.07 8.04 -12.21
N TYR A 93 31.11 8.52 -12.89
CA TYR A 93 31.11 8.59 -14.33
C TYR A 93 31.64 7.33 -15.02
N ASP A 94 32.85 6.89 -14.66
CA ASP A 94 33.57 5.86 -15.39
C ASP A 94 33.00 4.48 -15.07
N ASP A 95 32.65 3.71 -16.11
CA ASP A 95 31.98 2.39 -15.99
C ASP A 95 30.68 2.40 -15.16
N THR A 96 30.16 3.59 -14.86
CA THR A 96 28.89 3.81 -14.18
C THR A 96 27.99 4.65 -15.09
N LEU A 97 27.96 5.98 -14.97
CA LEU A 97 27.09 6.85 -15.81
C LEU A 97 27.44 6.80 -17.30
N SER A 98 28.69 6.52 -17.66
CA SER A 98 29.13 6.39 -19.05
C SER A 98 28.49 5.18 -19.77
N THR A 99 27.97 4.20 -19.03
CA THR A 99 27.28 3.02 -19.56
C THR A 99 25.82 3.31 -19.92
N SER A 100 25.22 2.53 -20.83
CA SER A 100 23.78 2.66 -21.17
C SER A 100 22.90 2.53 -19.93
N ARG A 101 23.19 1.55 -19.06
CA ARG A 101 22.45 1.31 -17.81
C ARG A 101 22.59 2.47 -16.83
N GLY A 102 23.77 3.07 -16.72
CA GLY A 102 24.00 4.25 -15.88
C GLY A 102 23.21 5.47 -16.36
N LYS A 103 23.11 5.66 -17.69
CA LYS A 103 22.26 6.70 -18.28
C LYS A 103 20.78 6.46 -17.99
N ASP A 104 20.31 5.21 -18.09
CA ASP A 104 18.91 4.89 -17.78
C ASP A 104 18.59 5.02 -16.28
N LEU A 105 19.53 4.67 -15.40
CA LEU A 105 19.45 4.99 -13.98
C LEU A 105 19.32 6.51 -13.75
N ALA A 106 20.16 7.32 -14.38
CA ALA A 106 20.10 8.78 -14.25
C ALA A 106 18.75 9.34 -14.73
N LYS A 107 18.24 8.90 -15.88
CA LYS A 107 16.92 9.30 -16.38
C LYS A 107 15.81 8.98 -15.39
N ARG A 108 15.85 7.79 -14.78
CA ARG A 108 14.86 7.36 -13.79
C ARG A 108 14.89 8.26 -12.55
N LEU A 109 16.07 8.48 -11.98
CA LEU A 109 16.24 9.34 -10.80
C LEU A 109 15.77 10.79 -11.07
N ILE A 110 16.01 11.30 -12.28
CA ILE A 110 15.50 12.61 -12.70
C ILE A 110 13.97 12.60 -12.82
N ALA A 111 13.39 11.55 -13.40
CA ALA A 111 11.93 11.39 -13.51
C ALA A 111 11.24 11.25 -12.15
N GLU A 112 11.92 10.67 -11.16
CA GLU A 112 11.52 10.60 -9.74
C GLU A 112 11.63 11.96 -9.03
N GLY A 113 12.14 13.01 -9.70
CA GLY A 113 12.27 14.36 -9.13
C GLY A 113 13.53 14.58 -8.30
N LYS A 114 14.50 13.64 -8.34
CA LYS A 114 15.73 13.73 -7.55
C LYS A 114 16.71 14.74 -8.16
N ALA A 115 17.45 15.43 -7.30
CA ALA A 115 18.53 16.30 -7.71
C ALA A 115 19.76 15.47 -8.06
N VAL A 116 19.93 15.11 -9.33
CA VAL A 116 21.05 14.26 -9.78
C VAL A 116 22.34 15.05 -9.99
N TYR A 117 23.45 14.51 -9.47
CA TYR A 117 24.81 15.01 -9.58
C TYR A 117 25.73 13.99 -10.27
N ILE A 118 26.75 14.49 -10.96
CA ILE A 118 27.82 13.66 -11.52
C ILE A 118 29.09 13.98 -10.74
N ILE A 119 29.64 12.99 -10.03
CA ILE A 119 30.85 13.19 -9.21
C ILE A 119 31.82 12.06 -9.53
N SER A 120 32.94 12.41 -10.16
CA SER A 120 33.94 11.45 -10.62
C SER A 120 35.33 11.77 -10.06
N ALA A 121 36.14 10.74 -9.89
CA ALA A 121 37.57 10.86 -9.54
C ALA A 121 38.46 11.32 -10.71
N ARG A 122 37.90 11.60 -11.89
CA ARG A 122 38.63 12.17 -13.04
C ARG A 122 39.32 13.50 -12.69
N GLN A 123 40.39 13.81 -13.43
CA GLN A 123 41.12 15.09 -13.33
C GLN A 123 40.37 16.26 -13.97
N ASP A 124 39.56 15.97 -14.99
CA ASP A 124 38.81 16.95 -15.77
C ASP A 124 37.36 16.49 -15.99
N LYS A 125 36.55 17.37 -16.60
CA LYS A 125 35.13 17.11 -16.89
C LYS A 125 34.90 16.58 -18.32
N GLU A 126 35.93 16.11 -19.01
CA GLU A 126 35.81 15.66 -20.40
C GLU A 126 34.82 14.48 -20.51
N GLY A 127 33.90 14.56 -21.46
CA GLY A 127 32.78 13.61 -21.66
C GLY A 127 31.65 13.71 -20.63
N MET A 128 31.92 14.17 -19.40
CA MET A 128 30.89 14.32 -18.37
C MET A 128 29.89 15.43 -18.71
N LEU A 129 30.37 16.56 -19.24
CA LEU A 129 29.53 17.72 -19.57
C LEU A 129 28.55 17.42 -20.72
N SER A 130 28.97 16.65 -21.73
CA SER A 130 28.08 16.27 -22.83
C SER A 130 26.96 15.35 -22.33
N ILE A 131 27.32 14.32 -21.54
CA ILE A 131 26.32 13.42 -20.95
C ILE A 131 25.39 14.17 -19.98
N ALA A 132 25.91 15.11 -19.18
CA ALA A 132 25.09 15.94 -18.30
C ALA A 132 24.06 16.74 -19.12
N LYS A 133 24.51 17.37 -20.20
CA LYS A 133 23.64 18.13 -21.11
C LYS A 133 22.55 17.26 -21.72
N ASP A 134 22.90 16.07 -22.21
CA ASP A 134 21.94 15.13 -22.82
C ASP A 134 20.88 14.63 -21.82
N LEU A 135 21.25 14.53 -20.54
CA LEU A 135 20.36 14.11 -19.45
C LEU A 135 19.61 15.26 -18.78
N GLY A 136 19.89 16.52 -19.14
CA GLY A 136 19.31 17.70 -18.49
C GLY A 136 19.88 18.01 -17.10
N ILE A 137 21.07 17.51 -16.78
CA ILE A 137 21.78 17.79 -15.53
C ILE A 137 22.58 19.09 -15.70
N ALA A 138 22.36 20.06 -14.82
CA ALA A 138 23.06 21.34 -14.85
C ALA A 138 24.57 21.17 -14.67
N GLU A 139 25.38 21.93 -15.41
CA GLU A 139 26.85 21.88 -15.34
C GLU A 139 27.40 22.17 -13.92
N SER A 140 26.67 22.97 -13.14
CA SER A 140 26.97 23.24 -11.73
C SER A 140 26.89 22.01 -10.83
N LYS A 141 26.31 20.89 -11.32
CA LYS A 141 26.18 19.61 -10.61
C LYS A 141 27.20 18.56 -11.09
N VAL A 142 28.17 18.96 -11.90
CA VAL A 142 29.22 18.06 -12.45
C VAL A 142 30.57 18.37 -11.80
N TYR A 143 31.18 17.38 -11.17
CA TYR A 143 32.42 17.51 -10.42
C TYR A 143 33.46 16.47 -10.85
N ALA A 144 34.65 16.96 -11.20
CA ALA A 144 35.87 16.17 -11.37
C ALA A 144 36.77 16.44 -10.16
N THR A 145 36.96 15.45 -9.29
CA THR A 145 37.61 15.65 -7.98
C THR A 145 39.06 15.21 -7.96
N GLY A 146 39.56 14.58 -9.02
CA GLY A 146 40.95 14.14 -9.18
C GLY A 146 41.35 12.89 -8.38
N SER A 147 40.55 12.43 -7.42
CA SER A 147 40.82 11.18 -6.69
C SER A 147 39.57 10.62 -6.01
N ASN A 148 39.59 9.33 -5.70
CA ASN A 148 38.51 8.67 -4.93
C ASN A 148 38.32 9.29 -3.54
N LYS A 149 39.41 9.65 -2.86
CA LYS A 149 39.34 10.31 -1.54
C LYS A 149 38.64 11.66 -1.64
N ALA A 150 39.04 12.51 -2.58
CA ALA A 150 38.41 13.81 -2.81
C ALA A 150 36.96 13.68 -3.29
N LYS A 151 36.63 12.62 -4.05
CA LYS A 151 35.26 12.27 -4.43
C LYS A 151 34.39 11.99 -3.19
N VAL A 152 34.85 11.13 -2.28
CA VAL A 152 34.12 10.81 -1.03
C VAL A 152 33.90 12.06 -0.17
N GLU A 153 34.93 12.90 -0.04
CA GLU A 153 34.82 14.18 0.68
C GLU A 153 33.77 15.10 0.04
N LYS A 154 33.78 15.22 -1.30
CA LYS A 154 32.81 16.04 -2.05
C LYS A 154 31.37 15.52 -1.92
N ILE A 155 31.17 14.21 -1.95
CA ILE A 155 29.84 13.56 -1.77
C ILE A 155 29.25 13.93 -0.40
N LYS A 156 30.07 13.85 0.66
CA LYS A 156 29.67 14.23 2.02
C LYS A 156 29.41 15.73 2.14
N GLU A 157 30.28 16.56 1.56
CA GLU A 157 30.15 18.03 1.55
C GLU A 157 28.84 18.51 0.91
N LEU A 158 28.42 17.88 -0.20
CA LEU A 158 27.21 18.27 -0.92
C LEU A 158 25.92 17.78 -0.26
N GLY A 159 26.01 16.95 0.78
CA GLY A 159 24.88 16.30 1.42
C GLY A 159 24.18 15.32 0.49
N ILE A 160 24.95 14.55 -0.29
CA ILE A 160 24.40 13.49 -1.12
C ILE A 160 23.87 12.36 -0.22
N THR A 161 22.62 11.96 -0.43
CA THR A 161 21.96 10.88 0.32
C THR A 161 22.27 9.50 -0.26
N LYS A 162 22.46 9.41 -1.58
CA LYS A 162 22.81 8.17 -2.29
C LYS A 162 23.85 8.41 -3.39
N HIS A 163 24.88 7.56 -3.44
CA HIS A 163 25.92 7.58 -4.46
C HIS A 163 26.06 6.22 -5.14
N TYR A 164 25.98 6.18 -6.48
CA TYR A 164 26.18 4.96 -7.26
C TYR A 164 27.59 4.92 -7.84
N ASP A 165 28.32 3.85 -7.55
CA ASP A 165 29.74 3.71 -7.97
C ASP A 165 30.10 2.24 -8.20
N ASN A 166 30.85 1.97 -9.27
CA ASN A 166 31.37 0.64 -9.57
C ASN A 166 32.63 0.29 -8.76
N ASN A 167 33.22 1.22 -8.02
CA ASN A 167 34.40 1.03 -7.17
C ASN A 167 33.98 0.58 -5.75
N ALA A 168 34.42 -0.61 -5.33
CA ALA A 168 34.02 -1.18 -4.04
C ALA A 168 34.57 -0.40 -2.83
N ASP A 169 35.77 0.17 -2.96
CA ASP A 169 36.42 0.88 -1.86
C ASP A 169 35.71 2.20 -1.58
N VAL A 170 35.30 2.91 -2.65
CA VAL A 170 34.48 4.14 -2.53
C VAL A 170 33.14 3.83 -1.87
N VAL A 171 32.44 2.79 -2.33
CA VAL A 171 31.15 2.36 -1.75
C VAL A 171 31.31 2.01 -0.28
N LYS A 172 32.36 1.26 0.07
CA LYS A 172 32.64 0.87 1.45
C LYS A 172 32.94 2.08 2.34
N GLU A 173 33.69 3.05 1.84
CA GLU A 173 34.03 4.28 2.58
C GLU A 173 32.82 5.20 2.80
N LEU A 174 31.84 5.13 1.90
CA LEU A 174 30.58 5.87 1.99
C LEU A 174 29.52 5.19 2.89
N GLY A 175 29.69 3.93 3.26
CA GLY A 175 28.74 3.22 4.11
C GLY A 175 27.34 3.16 3.49
N SER A 176 26.32 3.61 4.22
CA SER A 176 24.91 3.62 3.77
C SER A 176 24.64 4.54 2.57
N ILE A 177 25.47 5.56 2.36
CA ILE A 177 25.38 6.47 1.21
C ILE A 177 25.82 5.74 -0.07
N GLY A 178 26.76 4.79 0.02
CA GLY A 178 27.32 4.09 -1.12
C GLY A 178 26.39 3.00 -1.67
N SER A 179 26.31 2.90 -2.99
CA SER A 179 25.57 1.86 -3.68
C SER A 179 26.43 1.27 -4.78
N LYS A 180 26.74 -0.02 -4.67
CA LYS A 180 27.58 -0.70 -5.66
C LYS A 180 26.86 -0.80 -7.00
N PHE A 181 27.41 -0.17 -8.02
CA PHE A 181 26.99 -0.33 -9.40
C PHE A 181 27.70 -1.57 -9.98
N SER A 182 26.99 -2.69 -10.11
CA SER A 182 27.53 -3.94 -10.67
C SER A 182 26.50 -4.65 -11.56
N ASP A 183 26.93 -5.51 -12.47
CA ASP A 183 26.05 -6.20 -13.43
C ASP A 183 25.06 -7.18 -12.79
N LYS A 184 25.26 -7.52 -11.52
CA LYS A 184 24.32 -8.32 -10.74
C LYS A 184 23.28 -7.41 -10.10
N ILE A 185 22.06 -7.48 -10.63
CA ILE A 185 20.86 -6.87 -10.04
C ILE A 185 20.63 -7.54 -8.68
N GLY A 186 21.14 -6.90 -7.63
CA GLY A 186 20.66 -7.06 -6.27
C GLY A 186 20.21 -5.69 -5.82
N PHE A 187 18.92 -5.41 -5.94
CA PHE A 187 18.31 -4.25 -5.30
C PHE A 187 18.52 -4.40 -3.79
N GLN A 188 19.57 -3.77 -3.27
CA GLN A 188 19.70 -3.47 -1.84
C GLN A 188 19.50 -1.97 -1.69
N VAL A 189 18.23 -1.57 -1.64
CA VAL A 189 17.83 -0.37 -0.91
C VAL A 189 17.33 -0.87 0.44
N ILE A 190 18.26 -0.93 1.39
CA ILE A 190 17.96 -1.11 2.80
C ILE A 190 17.53 0.29 3.28
N SER A 191 16.22 0.61 3.24
CA SER A 191 15.55 1.52 4.21
C SER A 191 14.11 1.97 3.87
N GLU A 192 13.51 1.77 2.68
CA GLU A 192 12.28 2.55 2.32
C GLU A 192 10.98 1.78 2.05
N ASP A 193 10.95 0.45 2.03
CA ASP A 193 9.86 -0.19 1.29
C ASP A 193 9.50 -1.54 1.93
N GLU A 194 8.71 -1.53 3.01
CA GLU A 194 8.20 -2.77 3.62
C GLU A 194 7.32 -3.58 2.65
N HIS A 195 6.88 -2.98 1.53
CA HIS A 195 6.07 -3.62 0.48
C HIS A 195 4.80 -4.27 1.05
N ILE A 196 4.29 -3.76 2.17
CA ILE A 196 3.10 -4.29 2.83
C ILE A 196 1.90 -3.39 2.58
N ILE A 197 0.80 -4.00 2.14
CA ILE A 197 -0.54 -3.41 2.14
C ILE A 197 -1.43 -4.17 3.12
N SER A 198 -2.16 -3.45 3.96
CA SER A 198 -2.97 -3.98 5.06
C SER A 198 -4.35 -3.32 5.09
N GLY A 199 -5.43 -4.08 5.22
CA GLY A 199 -6.76 -3.50 5.17
C GLY A 199 -7.90 -4.50 5.28
N PRO A 200 -9.14 -4.01 5.32
CA PRO A 200 -10.31 -4.86 5.40
C PRO A 200 -10.53 -5.62 4.10
N LEU A 201 -10.67 -6.94 4.20
CA LEU A 201 -11.13 -7.82 3.13
C LEU A 201 -12.66 -7.88 3.12
N MET A 202 -13.28 -7.93 4.31
CA MET A 202 -14.73 -7.94 4.49
C MET A 202 -15.11 -7.20 5.78
N LEU A 203 -16.18 -6.42 5.75
CA LEU A 203 -16.72 -5.71 6.92
C LEU A 203 -18.03 -6.36 7.37
N ALA A 204 -18.11 -6.70 8.66
CA ALA A 204 -19.30 -7.33 9.23
C ALA A 204 -20.48 -6.34 9.27
N ASP A 205 -21.65 -6.83 8.90
CA ASP A 205 -22.95 -6.13 8.91
C ASP A 205 -22.98 -4.86 8.03
N MET A 206 -22.04 -4.70 7.11
CA MET A 206 -22.00 -3.56 6.20
C MET A 206 -22.97 -3.77 5.02
N PRO A 207 -23.97 -2.89 4.81
CA PRO A 207 -24.83 -2.98 3.64
C PRO A 207 -24.09 -2.59 2.36
N ILE A 208 -24.07 -3.49 1.37
CA ILE A 208 -23.42 -3.30 0.07
C ILE A 208 -24.50 -3.25 -1.00
N TYR A 209 -24.60 -2.13 -1.73
CA TYR A 209 -25.59 -1.97 -2.79
C TYR A 209 -25.30 -2.89 -3.98
N ARG A 210 -26.35 -3.52 -4.51
CA ARG A 210 -26.35 -4.37 -5.69
C ARG A 210 -27.59 -4.11 -6.54
N ASP A 211 -27.46 -4.32 -7.84
CA ASP A 211 -28.57 -4.24 -8.78
C ASP A 211 -28.40 -5.33 -9.83
N ASN A 212 -29.39 -6.22 -9.94
CA ASN A 212 -29.40 -7.30 -10.93
C ASN A 212 -30.82 -7.65 -11.35
N GLN A 213 -30.95 -8.40 -12.45
CA GLN A 213 -32.26 -8.75 -13.02
C GLN A 213 -33.14 -9.62 -12.10
N LYS A 214 -32.53 -10.39 -11.18
CA LYS A 214 -33.25 -11.34 -10.32
C LYS A 214 -33.89 -10.65 -9.11
N PHE A 215 -33.17 -9.73 -8.47
CA PHE A 215 -33.57 -9.10 -7.21
C PHE A 215 -33.84 -7.59 -7.33
N GLY A 216 -33.53 -6.98 -8.49
CA GLY A 216 -33.59 -5.53 -8.67
C GLY A 216 -32.55 -4.79 -7.79
N PRO A 217 -32.73 -3.49 -7.52
CA PRO A 217 -31.95 -2.76 -6.52
C PRO A 217 -32.16 -3.33 -5.11
N HIS A 218 -31.08 -3.74 -4.44
CA HIS A 218 -31.10 -4.28 -3.09
C HIS A 218 -29.76 -4.05 -2.38
N TYR A 219 -29.72 -4.33 -1.08
CA TYR A 219 -28.48 -4.44 -0.33
C TYR A 219 -28.16 -5.91 -0.05
N VAL A 220 -26.88 -6.21 0.05
CA VAL A 220 -26.39 -7.46 0.62
C VAL A 220 -25.54 -7.18 1.85
N THR A 221 -25.46 -8.12 2.79
CA THR A 221 -24.63 -8.02 3.99
C THR A 221 -24.02 -9.38 4.33
N PHE A 222 -22.97 -9.37 5.15
CA PHE A 222 -22.33 -10.56 5.70
C PHE A 222 -22.26 -10.43 7.22
N SER A 223 -22.77 -11.43 7.94
CA SER A 223 -22.64 -11.48 9.39
C SER A 223 -21.22 -11.87 9.81
N ALA A 224 -20.85 -11.55 11.06
CA ALA A 224 -19.58 -11.93 11.67
C ALA A 224 -19.30 -13.45 11.56
N ASP A 225 -20.32 -14.28 11.75
CA ASP A 225 -20.19 -15.74 11.68
C ASP A 225 -19.91 -16.21 10.26
N THR A 226 -20.61 -15.65 9.26
CA THR A 226 -20.34 -15.96 7.85
C THR A 226 -18.93 -15.54 7.45
N ILE A 227 -18.49 -14.33 7.82
CA ILE A 227 -17.13 -13.87 7.50
C ILE A 227 -16.08 -14.80 8.12
N LYS A 228 -16.29 -15.25 9.37
CA LYS A 228 -15.40 -16.20 10.02
C LYS A 228 -15.34 -17.54 9.28
N GLN A 229 -16.48 -18.06 8.82
CA GLN A 229 -16.52 -19.28 8.00
C GLN A 229 -15.75 -19.09 6.69
N ILE A 230 -15.95 -17.95 6.02
CA ILE A 230 -15.24 -17.60 4.78
C ILE A 230 -13.74 -17.58 5.01
N ALA A 231 -13.26 -16.85 6.01
CA ALA A 231 -11.83 -16.73 6.30
C ALA A 231 -11.18 -18.09 6.61
N ILE A 232 -11.87 -18.95 7.37
CA ILE A 232 -11.38 -20.31 7.69
C ILE A 232 -11.36 -21.19 6.43
N LYS A 233 -12.41 -21.17 5.60
CA LYS A 233 -12.50 -21.96 4.36
C LYS A 233 -11.42 -21.53 3.37
N PHE A 234 -11.24 -20.21 3.17
CA PHE A 234 -10.18 -19.60 2.36
C PHE A 234 -8.79 -20.06 2.80
N ALA A 235 -8.53 -20.07 4.12
CA ALA A 235 -7.27 -20.53 4.66
C ALA A 235 -7.03 -22.04 4.45
N LYS A 236 -8.06 -22.89 4.65
CA LYS A 236 -7.99 -24.33 4.42
C LYS A 236 -7.73 -24.69 2.95
N LYS A 237 -8.31 -23.90 2.03
CA LYS A 237 -8.16 -24.07 0.58
C LYS A 237 -6.83 -23.56 0.02
N LYS A 238 -6.04 -22.88 0.85
CA LYS A 238 -4.74 -22.29 0.50
C LYS A 238 -4.82 -21.16 -0.53
N TYR A 239 -5.88 -20.35 -0.48
CA TYR A 239 -6.10 -19.26 -1.44
C TYR A 239 -5.36 -17.96 -1.08
N GLN A 240 -4.43 -17.98 -0.11
CA GLN A 240 -3.70 -16.80 0.35
C GLN A 240 -2.91 -16.06 -0.75
N ASN A 241 -2.58 -16.73 -1.84
CA ASN A 241 -1.83 -16.18 -2.97
C ASN A 241 -2.71 -15.96 -4.21
N ASN A 242 -4.01 -16.19 -4.11
CA ASN A 242 -4.94 -15.98 -5.22
C ASN A 242 -5.30 -14.49 -5.29
N VAL A 243 -4.49 -13.74 -6.02
CA VAL A 243 -4.66 -12.29 -6.20
C VAL A 243 -4.85 -11.97 -7.68
N ASN A 244 -5.80 -11.10 -8.00
CA ASN A 244 -6.00 -10.58 -9.35
C ASN A 244 -6.17 -9.04 -9.34
N LEU A 245 -6.22 -8.43 -10.53
CA LEU A 245 -6.55 -7.01 -10.69
C LEU A 245 -7.98 -6.87 -11.17
N MET A 246 -8.77 -6.01 -10.51
CA MET A 246 -10.11 -5.61 -10.96
C MET A 246 -11.10 -6.77 -11.19
N HIS A 247 -10.96 -7.91 -10.48
CA HIS A 247 -11.76 -9.13 -10.69
C HIS A 247 -11.63 -9.72 -12.11
N ASP A 248 -10.53 -9.46 -12.80
CA ASP A 248 -10.27 -10.06 -14.11
C ASP A 248 -9.52 -11.40 -13.92
N PRO A 249 -10.13 -12.55 -14.29
CA PRO A 249 -9.50 -13.86 -14.13
C PRO A 249 -8.27 -14.07 -15.02
N THR A 250 -8.02 -13.17 -15.99
CA THR A 250 -6.82 -13.18 -16.83
C THR A 250 -5.69 -12.32 -16.27
N MET A 251 -5.99 -11.40 -15.34
CA MET A 251 -5.00 -10.51 -14.71
C MET A 251 -4.60 -11.02 -13.33
N ILE A 252 -4.08 -12.24 -13.28
CA ILE A 252 -3.53 -12.83 -12.05
C ILE A 252 -2.24 -12.11 -11.66
N VAL A 253 -2.13 -11.75 -10.39
CA VAL A 253 -0.97 -11.06 -9.84
C VAL A 253 0.00 -12.07 -9.24
N GLU A 254 1.13 -12.27 -9.92
CA GLU A 254 2.29 -12.93 -9.31
C GLU A 254 3.02 -11.98 -8.35
N GLY A 255 3.68 -12.52 -7.32
CA GLY A 255 4.45 -11.73 -6.37
C GLY A 255 3.59 -10.92 -5.39
N CYS A 256 2.40 -11.42 -5.03
CA CYS A 256 1.59 -10.87 -3.95
C CYS A 256 1.22 -12.01 -2.98
N THR A 257 1.68 -11.91 -1.74
CA THR A 257 1.58 -12.99 -0.75
C THR A 257 0.89 -12.50 0.52
N MET A 258 -0.25 -13.08 0.88
CA MET A 258 -0.87 -12.78 2.18
C MET A 258 -0.07 -13.44 3.32
N PHE A 259 0.44 -12.65 4.26
CA PHE A 259 1.21 -13.15 5.40
C PHE A 259 0.51 -12.90 6.76
N GLU A 260 -0.46 -11.98 6.81
CA GLU A 260 -1.34 -11.79 7.98
C GLU A 260 -2.81 -11.87 7.56
N SER A 261 -3.62 -12.48 8.42
CA SER A 261 -5.07 -12.62 8.23
C SER A 261 -5.71 -12.77 9.60
N PHE A 262 -6.63 -11.86 9.95
CA PHE A 262 -7.28 -11.89 11.26
C PHE A 262 -8.70 -11.34 11.23
N ILE A 263 -9.50 -11.82 12.17
CA ILE A 263 -10.86 -11.35 12.43
C ILE A 263 -10.82 -10.42 13.65
N VAL A 264 -11.44 -9.24 13.54
CA VAL A 264 -11.66 -8.34 14.69
C VAL A 264 -12.50 -9.07 15.73
N ASP A 265 -11.97 -9.19 16.93
CA ASP A 265 -12.61 -9.87 18.05
C ASP A 265 -12.16 -9.18 19.33
N LYS A 266 -12.91 -8.16 19.76
CA LYS A 266 -12.54 -7.33 20.91
C LYS A 266 -12.52 -8.15 22.20
N ASN A 267 -13.33 -9.20 22.29
CA ASN A 267 -13.34 -10.13 23.42
C ASN A 267 -12.04 -10.94 23.53
N ARG A 268 -11.41 -11.27 22.39
CA ARG A 268 -10.08 -11.91 22.33
C ARG A 268 -8.93 -10.89 22.32
N GLY A 269 -9.23 -9.60 22.41
CA GLY A 269 -8.23 -8.52 22.36
C GLY A 269 -7.69 -8.22 20.96
N ILE A 270 -8.34 -8.73 19.90
CA ILE A 270 -7.96 -8.47 18.51
C ILE A 270 -8.72 -7.22 18.07
N MET A 271 -8.06 -6.07 18.17
CA MET A 271 -8.63 -4.77 17.80
C MET A 271 -8.59 -4.55 16.28
N PRO A 272 -9.46 -3.68 15.73
CA PRO A 272 -9.31 -3.18 14.37
C PRO A 272 -7.94 -2.52 14.14
N MET A 273 -7.48 -2.50 12.89
CA MET A 273 -6.32 -1.69 12.51
C MET A 273 -6.59 -0.21 12.79
N LYS A 274 -5.53 0.56 13.12
CA LYS A 274 -5.60 2.03 13.27
C LYS A 274 -6.19 2.64 11.99
N GLY A 275 -7.15 3.55 12.12
CA GLY A 275 -7.91 4.12 11.00
C GLY A 275 -9.18 3.35 10.62
N PHE A 276 -9.47 2.23 11.29
CA PHE A 276 -10.68 1.43 11.13
C PHE A 276 -11.41 1.20 12.46
N GLU A 277 -11.29 2.12 13.41
CA GLU A 277 -11.86 1.98 14.75
C GLU A 277 -13.39 1.84 14.76
N ASP A 278 -14.05 2.26 13.68
CA ASP A 278 -15.49 2.22 13.46
C ASP A 278 -16.02 0.88 12.93
N VAL A 279 -15.16 -0.09 12.63
CA VAL A 279 -15.60 -1.39 12.08
C VAL A 279 -16.16 -2.32 13.17
N ASN A 280 -17.12 -3.14 12.76
CA ASN A 280 -17.80 -4.10 13.63
C ASN A 280 -16.89 -5.30 13.95
N ASP A 281 -17.10 -5.90 15.13
CA ASP A 281 -16.52 -7.20 15.48
C ASP A 281 -16.96 -8.25 14.45
N GLY A 282 -16.06 -9.18 14.14
CA GLY A 282 -16.26 -10.15 13.05
C GLY A 282 -15.76 -9.70 11.68
N SER A 283 -15.34 -8.43 11.52
CA SER A 283 -14.73 -7.95 10.27
C SER A 283 -13.39 -8.64 10.00
N TRP A 284 -13.10 -8.94 8.73
CA TRP A 284 -11.90 -9.66 8.30
C TRP A 284 -10.89 -8.72 7.66
N PHE A 285 -9.66 -8.77 8.15
CA PHE A 285 -8.51 -8.01 7.65
C PHE A 285 -7.42 -8.94 7.14
N GLY A 286 -6.64 -8.45 6.18
CA GLY A 286 -5.46 -9.12 5.67
C GLY A 286 -4.31 -8.15 5.40
N SER A 287 -3.09 -8.68 5.43
CA SER A 287 -1.86 -7.98 5.00
C SER A 287 -1.15 -8.80 3.93
N PHE A 288 -0.77 -8.14 2.84
CA PHE A 288 -0.05 -8.72 1.71
C PHE A 288 1.33 -8.09 1.57
N TYR A 289 2.33 -8.93 1.33
CA TYR A 289 3.65 -8.51 0.86
C TYR A 289 3.66 -8.50 -0.67
N VAL A 290 4.01 -7.37 -1.27
CA VAL A 290 3.92 -7.07 -2.71
C VAL A 290 5.32 -7.00 -3.32
N GLU A 291 5.78 -8.09 -3.89
CA GLU A 291 7.08 -8.18 -4.59
C GLU A 291 7.01 -7.65 -6.02
N ASN A 292 5.81 -7.63 -6.61
CA ASN A 292 5.61 -7.22 -7.99
C ASN A 292 5.80 -5.70 -8.14
N PRO A 293 6.82 -5.22 -8.89
CA PRO A 293 7.15 -3.81 -8.95
C PRO A 293 6.09 -2.98 -9.68
N GLU A 294 5.42 -3.54 -10.70
CA GLU A 294 4.36 -2.84 -11.42
C GLU A 294 3.12 -2.65 -10.54
N VAL A 295 2.75 -3.69 -9.78
CA VAL A 295 1.66 -3.60 -8.80
C VAL A 295 2.01 -2.61 -7.70
N TRP A 296 3.25 -2.65 -7.19
CA TRP A 296 3.72 -1.69 -6.18
C TRP A 296 3.70 -0.25 -6.69
N ASP A 297 4.12 0.01 -7.92
CA ASP A 297 4.07 1.34 -8.53
C ASP A 297 2.62 1.82 -8.74
N ASN A 298 1.70 0.91 -9.11
CA ASN A 298 0.27 1.21 -9.22
C ASN A 298 -0.41 1.46 -7.86
N ILE A 299 0.09 0.86 -6.79
CA ILE A 299 -0.35 1.17 -5.42
C ILE A 299 0.16 2.57 -5.04
N LYS A 300 1.46 2.85 -5.23
CA LYS A 300 2.08 4.14 -4.89
C LYS A 300 1.46 5.32 -5.65
N ASN A 301 1.06 5.13 -6.89
CA ASN A 301 0.45 6.17 -7.71
C ASN A 301 -1.06 6.33 -7.47
N GLY A 302 -1.66 5.47 -6.63
CA GLY A 302 -3.08 5.50 -6.29
C GLY A 302 -4.01 4.91 -7.35
N ALA A 303 -3.50 4.16 -8.33
CA ALA A 303 -4.32 3.39 -9.27
C ALA A 303 -4.95 2.15 -8.61
N LEU A 304 -4.28 1.56 -7.61
CA LEU A 304 -4.81 0.49 -6.77
C LEU A 304 -4.91 1.01 -5.33
N LYS A 305 -6.08 0.90 -4.73
CA LYS A 305 -6.39 1.55 -3.45
C LYS A 305 -7.00 0.62 -2.41
N GLY A 306 -7.63 -0.48 -2.81
CA GLY A 306 -8.35 -1.34 -1.87
C GLY A 306 -8.36 -2.80 -2.26
N PHE A 307 -8.82 -3.62 -1.33
CA PHE A 307 -9.12 -5.02 -1.55
C PHE A 307 -10.59 -5.22 -1.93
N SER A 308 -10.87 -6.26 -2.69
CA SER A 308 -12.22 -6.76 -2.89
C SER A 308 -12.20 -8.28 -3.00
N VAL A 309 -12.99 -8.96 -2.18
CA VAL A 309 -13.12 -10.43 -2.28
C VAL A 309 -13.97 -10.82 -3.49
N GLU A 310 -13.58 -11.92 -4.13
CA GLU A 310 -14.29 -12.55 -5.24
C GLU A 310 -14.74 -13.96 -4.81
N GLY A 311 -16.01 -14.28 -5.01
CA GLY A 311 -16.57 -15.55 -4.56
C GLY A 311 -18.01 -15.79 -4.96
N LEU A 312 -18.45 -17.03 -4.73
CA LEU A 312 -19.84 -17.46 -4.86
C LEU A 312 -20.52 -17.47 -3.49
N PHE A 313 -21.73 -16.92 -3.42
CA PHE A 313 -22.48 -16.78 -2.19
C PHE A 313 -23.95 -17.11 -2.40
N ASP A 314 -24.55 -17.77 -1.42
CA ASP A 314 -25.98 -18.03 -1.38
C ASP A 314 -26.71 -16.81 -0.81
N TYR A 315 -27.78 -16.40 -1.50
CA TYR A 315 -28.68 -15.37 -1.01
C TYR A 315 -29.68 -16.01 -0.06
N GLU A 316 -29.58 -15.71 1.23
CA GLU A 316 -30.72 -15.93 2.11
C GLU A 316 -31.71 -14.79 1.93
N GLU A 317 -32.98 -15.15 1.67
CA GLU A 317 -34.05 -14.17 1.65
C GLU A 317 -34.09 -13.46 3.01
N PRO A 318 -34.29 -12.13 3.04
CA PRO A 318 -34.55 -11.45 4.29
C PRO A 318 -35.66 -12.20 5.00
N VAL A 319 -35.39 -12.68 6.20
CA VAL A 319 -36.44 -13.05 7.14
C VAL A 319 -37.28 -11.78 7.22
N LYS A 320 -38.48 -11.77 6.60
CA LYS A 320 -39.40 -10.65 6.75
C LYS A 320 -39.45 -10.38 8.24
N SER A 321 -39.05 -9.17 8.64
CA SER A 321 -39.38 -8.70 9.98
C SER A 321 -40.89 -8.80 10.02
N LEU A 322 -41.38 -9.80 10.76
CA LEU A 322 -42.80 -9.97 10.93
C LEU A 322 -43.28 -8.64 11.52
N THR A 323 -44.27 -8.05 10.89
CA THR A 323 -45.01 -6.96 11.54
C THR A 323 -45.42 -7.42 12.93
N TYR A 324 -45.68 -6.47 13.84
CA TYR A 324 -46.15 -6.82 15.18
C TYR A 324 -47.36 -7.77 15.12
N GLU A 325 -48.24 -7.61 14.12
CA GLU A 325 -49.37 -8.50 13.87
C GLU A 325 -48.95 -9.91 13.42
N GLU A 326 -48.01 -10.03 12.48
CA GLU A 326 -47.50 -11.33 12.01
C GLU A 326 -46.71 -12.07 13.10
N GLN A 327 -45.97 -11.33 13.94
CA GLN A 327 -45.23 -11.88 15.08
C GLN A 327 -46.21 -12.38 16.16
N ALA A 328 -47.29 -11.63 16.43
CA ALA A 328 -48.35 -12.05 17.34
C ALA A 328 -49.08 -13.31 16.82
N LEU A 329 -49.38 -13.37 15.52
CA LEU A 329 -49.99 -14.54 14.88
C LEU A 329 -49.09 -15.78 14.96
N LYS A 330 -47.78 -15.63 14.71
CA LYS A 330 -46.82 -16.72 14.85
C LYS A 330 -46.77 -17.25 16.28
N ASN A 331 -46.70 -16.38 17.28
CA ASN A 331 -46.68 -16.77 18.69
C ASN A 331 -47.98 -17.48 19.10
N ILE A 332 -49.14 -17.04 18.60
CA ILE A 332 -50.43 -17.72 18.82
C ILE A 332 -50.42 -19.11 18.18
N PHE A 333 -49.89 -19.25 16.97
CA PHE A 333 -49.81 -20.52 16.26
C PHE A 333 -48.91 -21.54 16.99
N GLU A 334 -47.77 -21.10 17.51
CA GLU A 334 -46.86 -21.94 18.32
C GLU A 334 -47.49 -22.37 19.66
N LEU A 335 -48.25 -21.48 20.31
CA LEU A 335 -49.01 -21.80 21.53
C LEU A 335 -50.15 -22.80 21.27
N LEU A 336 -50.82 -22.73 20.12
CA LEU A 336 -51.89 -23.67 19.78
C LEU A 336 -51.33 -25.07 19.46
N ASN A 337 -50.16 -25.15 18.81
CA ASN A 337 -49.48 -26.41 18.50
C ASN A 337 -48.80 -27.08 19.70
N THR A 338 -48.75 -26.42 20.86
CA THR A 338 -48.29 -27.02 22.12
C THR A 338 -49.43 -27.53 23.00
N ILE A 339 -50.70 -27.31 22.59
CA ILE A 339 -51.91 -27.70 23.33
C ILE A 339 -52.64 -28.88 22.65
N ILE A 340 -52.20 -29.29 21.45
CA ILE A 340 -52.63 -30.50 20.73
C ILE A 340 -51.47 -31.49 20.76
#